data_AF-A0A1Y5SDQ9-F1
#
_entry.id   AF-A0A1Y5SDQ9-F1
#
_cell.length_a   1.000
_cell.length_b   1.000
_cell.length_c   1.000
_cell.angle_alpha   90.00
_cell.angle_beta   90.00
_cell.angle_gamma   90.00
#
_symmetry.space_group_name_H-M   'P 1'
#
loop_
_entity.id
_entity.type
_entity.pdbx_description
1 polymer ?
#
loop_
_entity_poly.entity_id
_entity_poly.type
_entity_poly.pdbx_seq_one_letter_code
_entity_poly.pdbx_strand_id
1 'polypeptide(L)'
;MAHHLEEERRRILAAALPNVAFDGWTAKTLTAAVEAAGFEPAMAVRAFPGGVREMIGFFIAEADREMVEALEARDLPSMKIRDRIRTAVQVRLEQNAPWREAIRRALAHEMAPQNAPAALRRLHRTVDAMWYAAGDRAADFNYYTKRMLLAGVYSSTLLYWLNDRSEGSAATWRFLDRRIDDVMKIQTVKGRLGGRLDRIGGLVRRPRRPGAVIGAWARRGDA
;
A
#
# COMPACT_ATOMS: atom_id res chain seq x y z
N MET A 1 20.34 -4.90 19.79
CA MET A 1 20.31 -3.42 19.67
C MET A 1 19.07 -2.93 18.92
N ALA A 2 18.83 -3.37 17.66
CA ALA A 2 17.71 -2.89 16.84
C ALA A 2 16.31 -3.12 17.44
N HIS A 3 16.05 -4.30 18.01
CA HIS A 3 14.76 -4.60 18.65
C HIS A 3 14.42 -3.68 19.84
N HIS A 4 15.42 -3.20 20.58
CA HIS A 4 15.19 -2.32 21.72
C HIS A 4 14.71 -0.92 21.26
N LEU A 5 15.29 -0.39 20.19
CA LEU A 5 14.90 0.90 19.64
C LEU A 5 13.50 0.89 19.03
N GLU A 6 13.08 -0.23 18.42
CA GLU A 6 11.73 -0.35 17.89
C GLU A 6 10.67 -0.34 19.00
N GLU A 7 10.96 -1.00 20.13
CA GLU A 7 10.10 -0.95 21.32
C GLU A 7 10.05 0.45 21.95
N GLU A 8 11.19 1.15 22.03
CA GLU A 8 11.26 2.55 22.44
C GLU A 8 10.37 3.43 21.53
N ARG A 9 10.45 3.26 20.20
CA ARG A 9 9.62 3.99 19.23
C ARG A 9 8.14 3.68 19.37
N ARG A 10 7.76 2.43 19.66
CA ARG A 10 6.36 2.03 19.93
C ARG A 10 5.81 2.71 21.17
N ARG A 11 6.58 2.70 22.27
CA ARG A 11 6.21 3.39 23.51
C ARG A 11 6.03 4.90 23.31
N ILE A 12 6.94 5.54 22.58
CA ILE A 12 6.83 6.98 22.25
C ILE A 12 5.61 7.23 21.37
N LEU A 13 5.38 6.42 20.33
CA LEU A 13 4.22 6.57 19.45
C LEU A 13 2.90 6.42 20.24
N ALA A 14 2.81 5.41 21.11
CA ALA A 14 1.64 5.19 21.96
C ALA A 14 1.37 6.38 22.89
N ALA A 15 2.41 7.00 23.45
CA ALA A 15 2.29 8.22 24.24
C ALA A 15 1.92 9.47 23.41
N ALA A 16 2.31 9.51 22.13
CA ALA A 16 2.00 10.62 21.23
C ALA A 16 0.54 10.62 20.75
N LEU A 17 -0.01 9.45 20.40
CA LEU A 17 -1.29 9.32 19.69
C LEU A 17 -2.49 10.02 20.38
N PRO A 18 -2.67 9.95 21.71
CA PRO A 18 -3.74 10.68 22.39
C PRO A 18 -3.65 12.20 22.21
N ASN A 19 -2.43 12.75 22.16
CA ASN A 19 -2.18 14.18 22.05
C ASN A 19 -2.19 14.66 20.59
N VAL A 20 -1.77 13.82 19.64
CA VAL A 20 -1.74 14.13 18.21
C VAL A 20 -3.12 14.54 17.68
N ALA A 21 -4.21 13.97 18.20
CA ALA A 21 -5.56 14.34 17.80
C ALA A 21 -5.88 15.84 18.04
N PHE A 22 -5.25 16.43 19.06
CA PHE A 22 -5.45 17.83 19.46
C PHE A 22 -4.31 18.73 18.99
N ASP A 23 -3.08 18.39 19.34
CA ASP A 23 -1.87 19.18 19.10
C ASP A 23 -1.28 18.96 17.70
N GLY A 24 -1.69 17.88 17.04
CA GLY A 24 -1.17 17.49 15.72
C GLY A 24 0.20 16.83 15.77
N TRP A 25 0.70 16.52 14.58
CA TRP A 25 2.03 15.97 14.37
C TRP A 25 3.05 17.13 14.40
N THR A 26 3.61 17.41 15.57
CA THR A 26 4.56 18.52 15.78
C THR A 26 5.78 18.08 16.59
N ALA A 27 6.86 18.86 16.53
CA ALA A 27 8.05 18.60 17.35
C ALA A 27 7.73 18.68 18.85
N LYS A 28 6.84 19.60 19.25
CA LYS A 28 6.33 19.69 20.62
C LYS A 28 5.64 18.40 21.05
N THR A 29 4.76 17.84 20.20
CA THR A 29 4.08 16.57 20.46
C THR A 29 5.07 15.42 20.61
N LEU A 30 6.11 15.38 19.77
CA LEU A 30 7.17 14.37 19.88
C LEU A 30 7.95 14.49 21.20
N THR A 31 8.39 15.68 21.58
CA THR A 31 9.11 15.91 22.85
C THR A 31 8.24 15.52 24.05
N ALA A 32 6.99 15.98 24.07
CA ALA A 32 6.05 15.64 25.14
C ALA A 32 5.79 14.13 25.23
N ALA A 33 5.71 13.44 24.08
CA ALA A 33 5.54 11.98 24.03
C ALA A 33 6.76 11.23 24.54
N VAL A 34 7.98 11.73 24.28
CA VAL A 34 9.23 11.16 24.78
C VAL A 34 9.28 11.22 26.32
N GLU A 35 8.97 12.39 26.88
CA GLU A 35 8.90 12.59 28.33
C GLU A 35 7.80 11.72 28.96
N ALA A 36 6.60 11.70 28.37
CA ALA A 36 5.49 10.87 28.84
C ALA A 36 5.78 9.36 28.75
N ALA A 37 6.63 8.93 27.81
CA ALA A 37 7.09 7.55 27.70
C ALA A 37 8.23 7.20 28.70
N GLY A 38 8.70 8.16 29.49
CA GLY A 38 9.71 7.98 30.54
C GLY A 38 11.15 8.01 30.02
N PHE A 39 11.41 8.71 28.93
CA PHE A 39 12.74 8.84 28.33
C PHE A 39 13.28 10.27 28.42
N GLU A 40 14.61 10.40 28.40
CA GLU A 40 15.30 11.68 28.32
C GLU A 40 15.02 12.40 26.98
N PRO A 41 15.01 13.75 26.92
CA PRO A 41 14.71 14.50 25.70
C PRO A 41 15.58 14.13 24.48
N ALA A 42 16.84 13.73 24.72
CA ALA A 42 17.75 13.26 23.67
C ALA A 42 17.21 12.03 22.90
N MET A 43 16.30 11.27 23.51
CA MET A 43 15.64 10.13 22.87
C MET A 43 14.81 10.54 21.65
N ALA A 44 14.29 11.77 21.58
CA ALA A 44 13.53 12.23 20.41
C ALA A 44 14.36 12.12 19.12
N VAL A 45 15.61 12.60 19.14
CA VAL A 45 16.53 12.58 17.99
C VAL A 45 17.05 11.17 17.72
N ARG A 46 17.24 10.37 18.77
CA ARG A 46 17.68 8.97 18.64
C ARG A 46 16.59 8.07 18.04
N ALA A 47 15.36 8.19 18.53
CA ALA A 47 14.23 7.37 18.10
C ALA A 47 13.70 7.80 16.73
N PHE A 48 13.70 9.10 16.45
CA PHE A 48 13.19 9.69 15.20
C PHE A 48 14.14 10.79 14.70
N PRO A 49 15.31 10.46 14.13
CA PRO A 49 16.23 11.45 13.55
C PRO A 49 15.61 12.33 12.46
N GLY A 50 14.62 11.82 11.71
CA GLY A 50 13.80 12.58 10.77
C GLY A 50 12.64 13.34 11.42
N GLY A 51 12.60 13.39 12.75
CA GLY A 51 11.59 14.04 13.56
C GLY A 51 10.18 13.53 13.31
N VAL A 52 9.22 14.46 13.32
CA VAL A 52 7.79 14.18 13.15
C VAL A 52 7.48 13.40 11.87
N ARG A 53 8.16 13.72 10.77
CA ARG A 53 7.96 13.02 9.49
C ARG A 53 8.26 11.54 9.63
N GLU A 54 9.32 11.21 10.36
CA GLU A 54 9.69 9.82 10.61
C GLU A 54 8.72 9.14 11.57
N MET A 55 8.25 9.85 12.59
CA MET A 55 7.21 9.36 13.50
C MET A 55 5.90 9.04 12.77
N ILE A 56 5.45 9.88 11.82
CA ILE A 56 4.30 9.58 10.96
C ILE A 56 4.57 8.32 10.11
N GLY A 57 5.77 8.21 9.53
CA GLY A 57 6.16 7.02 8.77
C GLY A 57 6.12 5.75 9.62
N PHE A 58 6.55 5.85 10.87
CA PHE A 58 6.51 4.76 11.84
C PHE A 58 5.07 4.41 12.25
N PHE A 59 4.21 5.39 12.47
CA PHE A 59 2.78 5.18 12.71
C PHE A 59 2.12 4.40 11.56
N ILE A 60 2.37 4.79 10.32
CA ILE A 60 1.85 4.08 9.14
C ILE A 60 2.41 2.65 9.07
N ALA A 61 3.68 2.46 9.47
CA ALA A 61 4.34 1.16 9.51
C ALA A 61 3.80 0.20 10.56
N GLU A 62 3.55 0.67 11.78
CA GLU A 62 2.90 -0.13 12.81
C GLU A 62 1.51 -0.57 12.37
N ALA A 63 0.73 0.36 11.83
CA ALA A 63 -0.58 -0.01 11.32
C ALA A 63 -0.49 -1.02 10.14
N ASP A 64 0.58 -0.98 9.33
CA ASP A 64 0.76 -1.96 8.23
C ASP A 64 1.05 -3.35 8.81
N ARG A 65 1.86 -3.42 9.88
CA ARG A 65 2.15 -4.66 10.62
C ARG A 65 0.90 -5.24 11.26
N GLU A 66 0.18 -4.44 12.04
CA GLU A 66 -1.08 -4.85 12.70
C GLU A 66 -2.11 -5.37 11.69
N MET A 67 -2.20 -4.73 10.52
CA MET A 67 -3.10 -5.17 9.44
C MET A 67 -2.68 -6.56 8.94
N VAL A 68 -1.39 -6.78 8.69
CA VAL A 68 -0.88 -8.08 8.23
C VAL A 68 -1.13 -9.16 9.28
N GLU A 69 -0.78 -8.90 10.55
CA GLU A 69 -1.01 -9.83 11.67
C GLU A 69 -2.50 -10.20 11.79
N ALA A 70 -3.40 -9.21 11.71
CA ALA A 70 -4.84 -9.44 11.77
C ALA A 70 -5.40 -10.20 10.54
N LEU A 71 -4.72 -10.10 9.39
CA LEU A 71 -5.09 -10.81 8.17
C LEU A 71 -4.57 -12.26 8.17
N GLU A 72 -3.39 -12.50 8.72
CA GLU A 72 -2.82 -13.85 8.88
C GLU A 72 -3.65 -14.71 9.84
N ALA A 73 -4.30 -14.09 10.83
CA ALA A 73 -5.25 -14.77 11.71
C ALA A 73 -6.58 -15.16 11.04
N ARG A 74 -6.81 -14.79 9.77
CA ARG A 74 -8.04 -15.10 9.01
C ARG A 74 -7.78 -16.17 7.95
N ASP A 75 -8.81 -16.95 7.62
CA ASP A 75 -8.79 -17.85 6.47
C ASP A 75 -9.00 -17.09 5.15
N LEU A 76 -8.03 -16.25 4.78
CA LEU A 76 -8.02 -15.59 3.47
C LEU A 76 -7.94 -16.58 2.30
N PRO A 77 -7.21 -17.71 2.36
CA PRO A 77 -7.11 -18.64 1.24
C PRO A 77 -8.45 -19.19 0.74
N SER A 78 -9.46 -19.37 1.60
CA SER A 78 -10.81 -19.80 1.17
C SER A 78 -11.62 -18.71 0.45
N MET A 79 -11.23 -17.44 0.59
CA MET A 79 -11.91 -16.30 -0.03
C MET A 79 -11.49 -16.10 -1.49
N LYS A 80 -12.39 -15.54 -2.30
CA LYS A 80 -12.02 -15.03 -3.64
C LYS A 80 -11.10 -13.81 -3.49
N ILE A 81 -10.21 -13.59 -4.46
CA ILE A 81 -9.23 -12.48 -4.41
C ILE A 81 -9.87 -11.11 -4.16
N ARG A 82 -11.06 -10.88 -4.72
CA ARG A 82 -11.87 -9.67 -4.48
C ARG A 82 -12.15 -9.48 -2.98
N ASP A 83 -12.61 -10.54 -2.33
CA ASP A 83 -13.04 -10.51 -0.94
C ASP A 83 -11.83 -10.42 0.01
N ARG A 84 -10.69 -11.00 -0.38
CA ARG A 84 -9.41 -10.82 0.34
C ARG A 84 -8.98 -9.35 0.36
N ILE A 85 -8.99 -8.68 -0.80
CA ILE A 85 -8.60 -7.27 -0.91
C ILE A 85 -9.59 -6.36 -0.18
N ARG A 86 -10.89 -6.63 -0.31
CA ARG A 86 -11.92 -5.94 0.45
C ARG A 86 -11.67 -6.07 1.96
N THR A 87 -11.38 -7.28 2.42
CA THR A 87 -11.08 -7.58 3.83
C THR A 87 -9.82 -6.85 4.30
N ALA A 88 -8.75 -6.84 3.51
CA ALA A 88 -7.52 -6.13 3.84
C ALA A 88 -7.74 -4.63 4.02
N VAL A 89 -8.47 -3.98 3.10
CA VAL A 89 -8.80 -2.56 3.23
C VAL A 89 -9.71 -2.30 4.44
N GLN A 90 -10.70 -3.17 4.69
CA GLN A 90 -11.58 -3.02 5.85
C GLN A 90 -10.82 -3.14 7.17
N VAL A 91 -10.02 -4.20 7.35
CA VAL A 91 -9.17 -4.41 8.54
C VAL A 91 -8.28 -3.20 8.81
N ARG A 92 -7.61 -2.71 7.75
CA ARG A 92 -6.75 -1.53 7.84
C ARG A 92 -7.47 -0.30 8.37
N LEU A 93 -8.71 -0.06 7.97
CA LEU A 93 -9.48 1.11 8.37
C LEU A 93 -10.10 0.91 9.76
N GLU A 94 -10.62 -0.28 10.05
CA GLU A 94 -11.25 -0.61 11.33
C GLU A 94 -10.28 -0.54 12.51
N GLN A 95 -9.08 -1.13 12.41
CA GLN A 95 -8.07 -1.06 13.48
C GLN A 95 -7.69 0.39 13.82
N ASN A 96 -7.83 1.29 12.85
CA ASN A 96 -7.45 2.69 12.92
C ASN A 96 -8.58 3.60 13.37
N ALA A 97 -9.77 3.07 13.66
CA ALA A 97 -10.92 3.85 14.11
C ALA A 97 -10.65 4.74 15.34
N PRO A 98 -9.90 4.29 16.36
CA PRO A 98 -9.54 5.16 17.51
C PRO A 98 -8.68 6.36 17.12
N TRP A 99 -7.92 6.26 16.01
CA TRP A 99 -6.92 7.23 15.58
C TRP A 99 -7.34 8.04 14.35
N ARG A 100 -8.65 8.11 14.08
CA ARG A 100 -9.20 8.76 12.87
C ARG A 100 -8.73 10.21 12.69
N GLU A 101 -8.66 10.99 13.77
CA GLU A 101 -8.17 12.37 13.71
C GLU A 101 -6.64 12.45 13.52
N ALA A 102 -5.88 11.56 14.17
CA ALA A 102 -4.43 11.47 13.94
C ALA A 102 -4.12 11.16 12.47
N ILE A 103 -4.92 10.29 11.83
CA ILE A 103 -4.80 9.97 10.40
C ILE A 103 -5.14 11.18 9.52
N ARG A 104 -6.22 11.91 9.83
CA ARG A 104 -6.59 13.13 9.10
C ARG A 104 -5.42 14.14 9.11
N ARG A 105 -4.81 14.34 10.27
CA ARG A 105 -3.66 15.25 10.43
C ARG A 105 -2.40 14.72 9.76
N ALA A 106 -2.17 13.41 9.79
CA ALA A 106 -1.06 12.78 9.08
C ALA A 106 -1.22 12.99 7.57
N LEU A 107 -2.41 12.79 7.01
CA LEU A 107 -2.67 13.05 5.59
C LEU A 107 -2.43 14.50 5.21
N ALA A 108 -2.91 15.46 6.02
CA ALA A 108 -2.65 16.87 5.78
C ALA A 108 -1.14 17.18 5.74
N HIS A 109 -0.36 16.55 6.64
CA HIS A 109 1.09 16.65 6.61
C HIS A 109 1.67 16.02 5.33
N GLU A 110 1.31 14.78 5.00
CA GLU A 110 1.84 14.04 3.84
C GLU A 110 1.49 14.68 2.48
N MET A 111 0.39 15.44 2.39
CA MET A 111 -0.04 16.13 1.17
C MET A 111 0.83 17.34 0.80
N ALA A 112 1.69 17.81 1.70
CA ALA A 112 2.62 18.88 1.39
C ALA A 112 3.59 18.42 0.26
N PRO A 113 3.89 19.24 -0.77
CA PRO A 113 4.69 18.81 -1.92
C PRO A 113 6.05 18.20 -1.56
N GLN A 114 6.72 18.74 -0.54
CA GLN A 114 7.99 18.25 -0.01
C GLN A 114 7.89 16.87 0.69
N ASN A 115 6.67 16.38 0.92
CA ASN A 115 6.37 15.10 1.55
C ASN A 115 5.93 14.05 0.54
N ALA A 116 5.46 14.47 -0.64
CA ALA A 116 4.87 13.59 -1.65
C ALA A 116 5.72 12.35 -2.01
N PRO A 117 7.05 12.43 -2.20
CA PRO A 117 7.85 11.23 -2.48
C PRO A 117 7.83 10.21 -1.34
N ALA A 118 7.86 10.66 -0.09
CA ALA A 118 7.80 9.79 1.08
C ALA A 118 6.40 9.21 1.26
N ALA A 119 5.36 10.04 1.07
CA ALA A 119 3.96 9.64 1.12
C ALA A 119 3.65 8.53 0.11
N LEU A 120 4.10 8.68 -1.13
CA LEU A 120 3.90 7.69 -2.19
C LEU A 120 4.61 6.37 -1.90
N ARG A 121 5.84 6.40 -1.35
CA ARG A 121 6.54 5.18 -0.93
C ARG A 121 5.80 4.45 0.18
N ARG A 122 5.26 5.19 1.15
CA ARG A 122 4.48 4.62 2.26
C ARG A 122 3.17 4.02 1.76
N LEU A 123 2.43 4.74 0.91
CA LEU A 123 1.23 4.25 0.26
C LEU A 123 1.49 2.97 -0.53
N HIS A 124 2.56 2.96 -1.35
CA HIS A 124 2.97 1.79 -2.10
C HIS A 124 3.22 0.59 -1.16
N ARG A 125 3.97 0.80 -0.08
CA ARG A 125 4.25 -0.26 0.91
C ARG A 125 2.96 -0.77 1.58
N THR A 126 2.03 0.10 1.95
CA THR A 126 0.74 -0.31 2.52
C THR A 126 -0.05 -1.19 1.55
N VAL A 127 -0.19 -0.79 0.27
CA VAL A 127 -0.94 -1.60 -0.70
C VAL A 127 -0.19 -2.87 -1.11
N ASP A 128 1.13 -2.85 -1.09
CA ASP A 128 1.95 -4.04 -1.30
C ASP A 128 1.74 -5.06 -0.17
N ALA A 129 1.74 -4.61 1.09
CA ALA A 129 1.42 -5.44 2.25
C ALA A 129 0.01 -6.05 2.17
N MET A 130 -1.00 -5.28 1.71
CA MET A 130 -2.35 -5.81 1.46
C MET A 130 -2.36 -6.93 0.41
N TRP A 131 -1.65 -6.73 -0.71
CA TRP A 131 -1.55 -7.74 -1.77
C TRP A 131 -0.79 -8.98 -1.33
N TYR A 132 0.30 -8.78 -0.58
CA TYR A 132 1.09 -9.86 0.00
C TYR A 132 0.23 -10.72 0.94
N ALA A 133 -0.48 -10.10 1.88
CA ALA A 133 -1.40 -10.78 2.79
C ALA A 133 -2.56 -11.48 2.04
N ALA A 134 -3.03 -10.90 0.93
CA ALA A 134 -4.04 -11.53 0.07
C ALA A 134 -3.53 -12.74 -0.75
N GLY A 135 -2.22 -13.04 -0.67
CA GLY A 135 -1.57 -14.18 -1.34
C GLY A 135 -1.12 -13.91 -2.77
N ASP A 136 -1.00 -12.64 -3.20
CA ASP A 136 -0.44 -12.31 -4.51
C ASP A 136 1.08 -12.52 -4.53
N ARG A 137 1.53 -13.45 -5.38
CA ARG A 137 2.96 -13.69 -5.65
C ARG A 137 3.38 -13.28 -7.07
N ALA A 138 2.54 -12.53 -7.78
CA ALA A 138 2.85 -12.08 -9.13
C ALA A 138 4.08 -11.16 -9.12
N ALA A 139 5.03 -11.35 -10.04
CA ALA A 139 6.24 -10.52 -10.18
C ALA A 139 6.34 -9.82 -11.55
N ASP A 140 5.26 -9.88 -12.34
CA ASP A 140 5.20 -9.41 -13.73
C ASP A 140 4.47 -8.06 -13.85
N PHE A 141 4.13 -7.62 -15.07
CA PHE A 141 3.39 -6.37 -15.32
C PHE A 141 2.06 -6.26 -14.53
N ASN A 142 1.50 -7.40 -14.11
CA ASN A 142 0.34 -7.47 -13.23
C ASN A 142 0.65 -6.88 -11.84
N TYR A 143 1.89 -6.99 -11.35
CA TYR A 143 2.36 -6.48 -10.06
C TYR A 143 2.11 -4.97 -9.92
N TYR A 144 2.63 -4.16 -10.86
CA TYR A 144 2.53 -2.71 -10.80
C TYR A 144 1.10 -2.22 -11.03
N THR A 145 0.39 -2.84 -11.98
CA THR A 145 -0.99 -2.48 -12.30
C THR A 145 -1.92 -2.73 -11.09
N LYS A 146 -1.79 -3.89 -10.42
CA LYS A 146 -2.55 -4.22 -9.22
C LYS A 146 -2.34 -3.23 -8.08
N ARG A 147 -1.09 -2.84 -7.83
CA ARG A 147 -0.73 -1.89 -6.76
C ARG A 147 -1.22 -0.49 -7.05
N MET A 148 -1.10 -0.02 -8.30
CA MET A 148 -1.63 1.28 -8.71
C MET A 148 -3.16 1.34 -8.55
N LEU A 149 -3.87 0.31 -9.00
CA LEU A 149 -5.34 0.25 -8.86
C LEU A 149 -5.76 0.20 -7.39
N LEU A 150 -5.10 -0.64 -6.58
CA LEU A 150 -5.40 -0.73 -5.16
C LEU A 150 -5.05 0.58 -4.41
N ALA A 151 -3.98 1.28 -4.79
CA ALA A 151 -3.67 2.60 -4.23
C ALA A 151 -4.79 3.61 -4.47
N GLY A 152 -5.40 3.60 -5.66
CA GLY A 152 -6.58 4.43 -5.95
C GLY A 152 -7.81 4.03 -5.12
N VAL A 153 -8.10 2.73 -5.03
CA VAL A 153 -9.21 2.21 -4.21
C VAL A 153 -9.02 2.56 -2.74
N TYR A 154 -7.85 2.27 -2.17
CA TYR A 154 -7.54 2.52 -0.77
C TYR A 154 -7.56 4.01 -0.45
N SER A 155 -6.88 4.85 -1.22
CA SER A 155 -6.80 6.29 -0.94
C SER A 155 -8.17 6.96 -1.00
N SER A 156 -8.99 6.63 -2.00
CA SER A 156 -10.35 7.17 -2.11
C SER A 156 -11.27 6.66 -1.00
N THR A 157 -11.14 5.38 -0.61
CA THR A 157 -11.92 4.80 0.50
C THR A 157 -11.51 5.40 1.84
N LEU A 158 -10.22 5.62 2.08
CA LEU A 158 -9.70 6.28 3.28
C LEU A 158 -10.28 7.69 3.41
N LEU A 159 -10.25 8.50 2.34
CA LEU A 159 -10.84 9.84 2.36
C LEU A 159 -12.36 9.83 2.61
N TYR A 160 -13.07 8.85 2.04
CA TYR A 160 -14.50 8.67 2.31
C TYR A 160 -14.74 8.30 3.78
N TRP A 161 -13.99 7.32 4.29
CA TRP A 161 -14.08 6.79 5.65
C TRP A 161 -13.81 7.84 6.73
N LEU A 162 -12.89 8.77 6.48
CA LEU A 162 -12.61 9.86 7.41
C LEU A 162 -13.83 10.75 7.65
N ASN A 163 -14.74 10.85 6.68
CA ASN A 163 -15.91 11.71 6.73
C ASN A 163 -17.22 10.95 6.97
N ASP A 164 -17.16 9.62 7.07
CA ASP A 164 -18.32 8.77 7.25
C ASP A 164 -18.86 8.83 8.69
N ARG A 165 -20.14 9.17 8.80
CA ARG A 165 -20.90 9.23 10.07
C ARG A 165 -21.92 8.11 10.22
N SER A 166 -21.99 7.19 9.26
CA SER A 166 -22.89 6.03 9.33
C SER A 166 -22.44 5.04 10.40
N GLU A 167 -23.41 4.35 10.99
CA GLU A 167 -23.15 3.29 11.97
C GLU A 167 -22.23 2.22 11.38
N GLY A 168 -21.21 1.84 12.14
CA GLY A 168 -20.21 0.86 11.71
C GLY A 168 -19.46 1.21 10.43
N SER A 169 -19.46 2.47 9.99
CA SER A 169 -18.93 2.90 8.68
C SER A 169 -19.58 2.19 7.47
N ALA A 170 -20.88 1.83 7.58
CA ALA A 170 -21.60 1.09 6.55
C ALA A 170 -21.58 1.78 5.17
N ALA A 171 -21.58 3.11 5.11
CA ALA A 171 -21.49 3.86 3.86
C ALA A 171 -20.11 3.70 3.21
N THR A 172 -19.04 3.69 4.01
CA THR A 172 -17.67 3.39 3.56
C THR A 172 -17.58 2.01 2.93
N TRP A 173 -18.15 0.99 3.56
CA TRP A 173 -18.09 -0.38 3.03
C TRP A 173 -18.80 -0.51 1.69
N ARG A 174 -19.98 0.11 1.54
CA ARG A 174 -20.66 0.19 0.24
C ARG A 174 -19.84 0.96 -0.80
N PHE A 175 -19.12 2.01 -0.38
CA PHE A 175 -18.24 2.76 -1.28
C PHE A 175 -17.06 1.90 -1.75
N LEU A 176 -16.40 1.19 -0.83
CA LEU A 176 -15.31 0.25 -1.12
C LEU A 176 -15.75 -0.82 -2.11
N ASP A 177 -16.92 -1.43 -1.90
CA ASP A 177 -17.46 -2.46 -2.79
C ASP A 177 -17.60 -1.95 -4.23
N ARG A 178 -18.16 -0.74 -4.41
CA ARG A 178 -18.27 -0.09 -5.73
C ARG A 178 -16.90 0.18 -6.36
N ARG A 179 -15.92 0.63 -5.58
CA ARG A 179 -14.56 0.91 -6.09
C ARG A 179 -13.85 -0.36 -6.54
N ILE A 180 -14.02 -1.45 -5.82
CA ILE A 180 -13.49 -2.76 -6.23
C ILE A 180 -14.20 -3.23 -7.51
N ASP A 181 -15.53 -3.09 -7.61
CA ASP A 181 -16.27 -3.43 -8.83
C ASP A 181 -15.81 -2.64 -10.06
N ASP A 182 -15.53 -1.35 -9.90
CA ASP A 182 -15.05 -0.51 -10.99
C ASP A 182 -13.69 -0.98 -11.52
N VAL A 183 -12.79 -1.41 -10.64
CA VAL A 183 -11.50 -2.01 -11.03
C VAL A 183 -11.70 -3.29 -11.85
N MET A 184 -12.65 -4.14 -11.46
CA MET A 184 -12.93 -5.38 -12.19
C MET A 184 -13.49 -5.11 -13.59
N LYS A 185 -14.31 -4.06 -13.75
CA LYS A 185 -14.81 -3.63 -15.07
C LYS A 185 -13.67 -3.21 -15.98
N ILE A 186 -12.70 -2.43 -15.48
CA ILE A 186 -11.52 -2.00 -16.26
C ILE A 186 -10.75 -3.21 -16.80
N GLN A 187 -10.53 -4.24 -15.97
CA GLN A 187 -9.86 -5.47 -16.38
C GLN A 187 -10.63 -6.21 -17.48
N THR A 188 -11.96 -6.31 -17.36
CA THR A 188 -12.79 -6.95 -18.40
C THR A 188 -12.80 -6.18 -19.73
N VAL A 189 -12.81 -4.85 -19.69
CA VAL A 189 -12.75 -4.01 -20.91
C VAL A 189 -11.40 -4.18 -21.61
N LYS A 190 -10.29 -4.18 -20.87
CA LYS A 190 -8.95 -4.43 -21.44
C LYS A 190 -8.86 -5.81 -22.10
N GLY A 191 -9.41 -6.86 -21.48
CA GLY A 191 -9.47 -8.20 -22.05
C GLY A 191 -10.29 -8.27 -23.35
N ARG A 192 -11.43 -7.56 -23.41
CA ARG A 192 -12.28 -7.50 -24.61
C ARG A 192 -11.65 -6.71 -25.77
N LEU A 193 -10.93 -5.62 -25.49
CA LEU A 193 -10.22 -4.87 -26.53
C LEU A 193 -8.99 -5.63 -27.04
N GLY A 194 -8.22 -6.28 -26.17
CA GLY A 194 -7.10 -7.15 -26.59
C GLY A 194 -7.56 -8.29 -27.51
N GLY A 195 -8.63 -8.98 -27.13
CA GLY A 195 -9.22 -10.06 -27.96
C GLY A 195 -9.91 -9.57 -29.25
N ARG A 196 -10.20 -8.26 -29.38
CA ARG A 196 -10.64 -7.64 -30.63
C ARG A 196 -9.46 -7.27 -31.52
N LEU A 197 -8.37 -6.77 -30.96
CA LEU A 197 -7.15 -6.44 -31.70
C LEU A 197 -6.47 -7.69 -32.27
N ASP A 198 -6.45 -8.81 -31.53
CA ASP A 198 -5.94 -10.09 -32.04
C ASP A 198 -6.82 -10.65 -33.19
N ARG A 199 -8.12 -10.42 -33.13
CA ARG A 199 -9.06 -10.78 -34.21
C ARG A 199 -8.90 -9.92 -35.46
N ILE A 200 -8.49 -8.66 -35.30
CA ILE A 200 -8.20 -7.75 -36.43
C ILE A 200 -6.79 -8.02 -36.99
N GLY A 201 -5.83 -8.42 -36.13
CA GLY A 201 -4.46 -8.80 -36.51
C GLY A 201 -4.36 -10.11 -37.29
N GLY A 202 -5.39 -10.96 -37.26
CA GLY A 202 -5.49 -12.18 -38.08
C GLY A 202 -5.60 -11.94 -39.59
N LEU A 203 -5.82 -10.69 -40.04
CA LEU A 203 -5.84 -10.33 -41.47
C LEU A 203 -4.45 -9.99 -42.05
N VAL A 204 -3.41 -9.83 -41.22
CA VAL A 204 -2.06 -9.57 -41.72
C VAL A 204 -1.35 -10.90 -41.95
N ARG A 205 -1.49 -11.40 -43.18
CA ARG A 205 -0.81 -12.58 -43.71
C ARG A 205 0.71 -12.45 -43.47
N ARG A 206 1.25 -13.28 -42.56
CA ARG A 206 2.70 -13.42 -42.36
C ARG A 206 3.37 -13.78 -43.70
N PRO A 207 4.40 -13.05 -44.16
CA PRO A 207 5.12 -13.46 -45.36
C PRO A 207 5.84 -14.79 -45.07
N ARG A 208 5.69 -15.74 -46.00
CA ARG A 208 6.42 -17.02 -45.99
C ARG A 208 7.92 -16.72 -45.98
N ARG A 209 8.64 -17.28 -45.00
CA ARG A 209 10.11 -17.28 -44.98
C ARG A 209 10.62 -18.05 -46.21
N PRO A 210 11.50 -17.48 -47.05
CA PRO A 210 12.21 -18.25 -48.06
C PRO A 210 13.10 -19.30 -47.39
N GLY A 211 13.23 -20.44 -48.06
CA GLY A 211 13.85 -21.66 -47.54
C GLY A 211 15.30 -21.50 -47.07
N ALA A 212 15.66 -22.33 -46.10
CA ALA A 212 17.02 -22.49 -45.62
C ALA A 212 17.90 -23.07 -46.74
N VAL A 213 18.95 -22.36 -47.11
CA VAL A 213 20.15 -22.95 -47.73
C VAL A 213 21.36 -22.23 -47.17
N ILE A 214 21.93 -22.76 -46.09
CA ILE A 214 23.35 -22.52 -45.76
C ILE A 214 23.94 -23.88 -45.42
N GLY A 215 24.49 -24.52 -46.44
CA GLY A 215 25.42 -25.63 -46.32
C GLY A 215 26.83 -25.15 -46.60
N ALA A 216 27.78 -25.81 -45.93
CA ALA A 216 29.20 -25.93 -46.29
C ALA A 216 30.11 -24.70 -46.10
N TRP A 217 30.61 -24.50 -44.88
CA TRP A 217 31.98 -24.03 -44.65
C TRP A 217 32.61 -24.74 -43.43
N ALA A 218 32.99 -25.99 -43.65
CA ALA A 218 33.99 -26.68 -42.84
C ALA A 218 35.04 -27.22 -43.81
N ARG A 219 36.32 -26.90 -43.52
CA ARG A 219 37.59 -27.30 -44.17
C ARG A 219 38.33 -26.19 -44.94
N ARG A 220 39.38 -25.69 -44.27
CA ARG A 220 40.74 -25.28 -44.73
C ARG A 220 41.15 -24.02 -43.95
N GLY A 221 42.26 -23.97 -43.22
CA GLY A 221 43.44 -24.84 -43.28
C GLY A 221 44.32 -24.76 -42.04
N ASP A 222 45.04 -25.86 -41.83
CA ASP A 222 46.34 -25.87 -41.19
C ASP A 222 47.39 -25.41 -42.22
N ALA A 223 48.12 -24.35 -41.87
CA ALA A 223 49.51 -24.09 -42.20
C ALA A 223 50.03 -22.98 -41.27
#